data_AF-A0A3C0SAV0-F1
#
_entry.id   AF-A0A3C0SAV0-F1
#
_cell.length_a   1.000
_cell.length_b   1.000
_cell.length_c   1.000
_cell.angle_alpha   90.00
_cell.angle_beta   90.00
_cell.angle_gamma   90.00
#
_symmetry.space_group_name_H-M   'P 1'
#
loop_
_entity.id
_entity.type
_entity.pdbx_description
1 polymer ?
#
loop_
_entity_poly.entity_id
_entity_poly.type
_entity_poly.pdbx_seq_one_letter_code
_entity_poly.pdbx_strand_id
1 'polypeptide(L)'
;MGPHSAPHLVHAESLWIHWFKDGILNPDIDDAGVLSVLHYLADLNVLEYQPGGNLRLTGIKEEVMADEVKNYLHNSLDDLRGTEGGFAIVYFLSWFSEEKPPPLKLENSSPQQERKSFFGKNISSGKTKSSDLSNLQIVKKWGDQLRPYLDLEQQTIARLRGKYTSHEDAQWLFSYILNKTRQQAPAKKWEQVSRKKHR
;
A
#
# COMPACT_ATOMS: atom_id res chain seq x y z
N MET A 1 -11.30 -29.66 8.78
CA MET A 1 -10.55 -29.45 7.53
C MET A 1 -10.44 -27.96 7.32
N GLY A 2 -9.22 -27.42 7.19
CA GLY A 2 -9.02 -26.00 6.92
C GLY A 2 -8.69 -25.73 5.45
N PRO A 3 -8.50 -24.46 5.06
CA PRO A 3 -8.08 -24.06 3.72
C PRO A 3 -6.80 -24.75 3.25
N HIS A 4 -5.93 -25.13 4.18
CA HIS A 4 -4.70 -25.89 3.89
C HIS A 4 -4.96 -27.32 3.40
N SER A 5 -6.05 -27.98 3.80
CA SER A 5 -6.33 -29.37 3.39
C SER A 5 -7.31 -29.45 2.23
N ALA A 6 -8.20 -28.47 2.07
CA ALA A 6 -9.24 -28.48 1.05
C ALA A 6 -9.61 -27.04 0.64
N PRO A 7 -8.72 -26.28 -0.03
CA PRO A 7 -8.93 -24.87 -0.37
C PRO A 7 -10.02 -24.63 -1.43
N HIS A 8 -10.41 -25.70 -2.15
CA HIS A 8 -11.56 -25.71 -3.04
C HIS A 8 -12.90 -25.71 -2.27
N LEU A 9 -12.89 -25.99 -0.97
CA LEU A 9 -14.09 -25.91 -0.13
C LEU A 9 -14.30 -24.49 0.41
N VAL A 10 -15.54 -24.25 0.80
CA VAL A 10 -16.00 -23.01 1.42
C VAL A 10 -15.60 -23.02 2.89
N HIS A 11 -14.79 -22.05 3.31
CA HIS A 11 -14.32 -21.92 4.70
C HIS A 11 -14.71 -20.58 5.30
N ALA A 12 -14.79 -20.54 6.63
CA ALA A 12 -14.97 -19.30 7.37
C ALA A 12 -13.78 -18.35 7.16
N GLU A 13 -14.04 -17.04 7.18
CA GLU A 13 -13.03 -15.99 7.00
C GLU A 13 -11.86 -16.10 7.98
N SER A 14 -12.12 -16.45 9.24
CA SER A 14 -11.09 -16.65 10.26
C SER A 14 -10.05 -17.72 9.90
N LEU A 15 -10.47 -18.76 9.16
CA LEU A 15 -9.56 -19.81 8.69
C LEU A 15 -8.68 -19.31 7.54
N TRP A 16 -9.21 -18.44 6.68
CA TRP A 16 -8.43 -17.79 5.63
C TRP A 16 -7.42 -16.80 6.22
N ILE A 17 -7.81 -16.01 7.23
CA ILE A 17 -6.89 -15.12 7.94
C ILE A 17 -5.69 -15.91 8.46
N HIS A 18 -5.92 -17.02 9.15
CA HIS A 18 -4.84 -17.86 9.67
C HIS A 18 -3.95 -18.42 8.55
N TRP A 19 -4.56 -18.86 7.43
CA TRP A 19 -3.80 -19.44 6.31
C TRP A 19 -2.95 -18.39 5.57
N PHE A 20 -3.47 -17.18 5.36
CA PHE A 20 -2.71 -16.10 4.74
C PHE A 20 -1.57 -15.59 5.64
N LYS A 21 -1.73 -15.65 6.97
CA LYS A 21 -0.64 -15.37 7.92
C LYS A 21 0.43 -16.46 7.94
N ASP A 22 0.12 -17.68 7.49
CA ASP A 22 1.05 -18.81 7.39
C ASP A 22 1.99 -18.68 6.17
N GLY A 23 2.75 -17.58 6.17
CA GLY A 23 3.84 -17.33 5.22
C GLY A 23 3.44 -16.74 3.88
N ILE A 24 2.16 -16.42 3.62
CA ILE A 24 1.73 -15.77 2.37
C ILE A 24 1.85 -14.24 2.49
N LEU A 25 1.28 -13.68 3.55
CA LEU A 25 1.33 -12.25 3.84
C LEU A 25 2.49 -11.92 4.77
N ASN A 26 2.89 -10.64 4.75
CA ASN A 26 3.90 -10.14 5.67
C ASN A 26 3.47 -10.34 7.14
N PRO A 27 4.40 -10.76 8.03
CA PRO A 27 4.08 -11.09 9.42
C PRO A 27 3.71 -9.88 10.28
N ASP A 28 3.93 -8.66 9.80
CA ASP A 28 3.60 -7.40 10.49
C ASP A 28 2.15 -6.96 10.29
N ILE A 29 1.36 -7.68 9.49
CA ILE A 29 -0.06 -7.41 9.25
C ILE A 29 -0.91 -8.04 10.38
N ASP A 30 -1.73 -7.23 11.03
CA ASP A 30 -2.69 -7.67 12.04
C ASP A 30 -3.95 -8.28 11.43
N ASP A 31 -4.82 -8.91 12.22
CA ASP A 31 -5.98 -9.64 11.67
C ASP A 31 -6.94 -8.73 10.89
N ALA A 32 -7.11 -7.48 11.33
CA ALA A 32 -7.91 -6.47 10.62
C ALA A 32 -7.28 -6.06 9.28
N GLY A 33 -5.95 -5.93 9.25
CA GLY A 33 -5.20 -5.73 8.02
C GLY A 33 -5.29 -6.91 7.05
N VAL A 34 -5.20 -8.15 7.56
CA VAL A 34 -5.39 -9.34 6.74
C VAL A 34 -6.78 -9.36 6.14
N LEU A 35 -7.81 -9.03 6.92
CA LEU A 35 -9.18 -8.90 6.43
C LEU A 35 -9.29 -7.88 5.29
N SER A 36 -8.68 -6.70 5.46
CA SER A 36 -8.63 -5.67 4.40
C SER A 36 -7.98 -6.21 3.12
N VAL A 37 -6.93 -7.02 3.25
CA VAL A 37 -6.26 -7.68 2.12
C VAL A 37 -7.16 -8.74 1.49
N LEU A 38 -7.91 -9.53 2.28
CA LEU A 38 -8.86 -10.51 1.75
C LEU A 38 -10.00 -9.85 0.96
N HIS A 39 -10.55 -8.74 1.44
CA HIS A 39 -11.53 -7.95 0.69
C HIS A 39 -10.98 -7.51 -0.67
N TYR A 40 -9.75 -7.03 -0.68
CA TYR A 40 -9.08 -6.59 -1.89
C TYR A 40 -8.79 -7.76 -2.85
N LEU A 41 -8.38 -8.92 -2.34
CA LEU A 41 -8.24 -10.14 -3.15
C LEU A 41 -9.58 -10.64 -3.71
N ALA A 42 -10.68 -10.45 -2.97
CA ALA A 42 -12.01 -10.76 -3.46
C ALA A 42 -12.44 -9.82 -4.60
N ASP A 43 -12.13 -8.53 -4.50
CA ASP A 43 -12.37 -7.56 -5.57
C ASP A 43 -11.53 -7.86 -6.84
N LEU A 44 -10.37 -8.49 -6.67
CA LEU A 44 -9.53 -8.98 -7.76
C LEU A 44 -9.94 -10.34 -8.32
N ASN A 45 -11.05 -10.92 -7.84
CA ASN A 45 -11.54 -12.25 -8.20
C ASN A 45 -10.54 -13.39 -7.91
N VAL A 46 -9.72 -13.26 -6.86
CA VAL A 46 -8.90 -14.37 -6.32
C VAL A 46 -9.69 -15.19 -5.31
N LEU A 47 -10.56 -14.51 -4.56
CA LEU A 47 -11.43 -15.09 -3.56
C LEU A 47 -12.88 -14.78 -3.92
N GLU A 48 -13.78 -15.71 -3.61
CA GLU A 48 -15.21 -15.54 -3.83
C GLU A 48 -15.96 -15.64 -2.50
N TYR A 49 -16.72 -14.59 -2.18
CA TYR A 49 -17.65 -14.59 -1.06
C TYR A 49 -18.89 -15.39 -1.41
N GLN A 50 -19.11 -16.47 -0.66
CA GLN A 50 -20.29 -17.30 -0.71
C GLN A 50 -21.37 -16.79 0.26
N PRO A 51 -22.65 -17.14 0.03
CA PRO A 51 -23.73 -16.78 0.95
C PRO A 51 -23.40 -17.23 2.38
N GLY A 52 -23.50 -16.30 3.34
CA GLY A 52 -23.15 -16.54 4.75
C GLY A 52 -21.75 -16.09 5.17
N GLY A 53 -21.04 -15.33 4.33
CA GLY A 53 -19.74 -14.73 4.69
C GLY A 53 -18.56 -15.70 4.65
N ASN A 54 -18.77 -16.87 4.05
CA ASN A 54 -17.70 -17.82 3.84
C ASN A 54 -16.96 -17.53 2.52
N LEU A 55 -15.72 -17.96 2.44
CA LEU A 55 -14.81 -17.67 1.35
C LEU A 55 -14.32 -18.95 0.68
N ARG A 56 -14.13 -18.89 -0.64
CA ARG A 56 -13.53 -19.95 -1.45
C ARG A 56 -12.49 -19.36 -2.39
N LEU A 57 -11.42 -20.10 -2.69
CA LEU A 57 -10.50 -19.71 -3.76
C LEU A 57 -11.12 -19.96 -5.14
N THR A 58 -10.91 -19.04 -6.07
CA THR A 58 -11.43 -19.16 -7.43
C THR A 58 -10.49 -19.97 -8.33
N GLY A 59 -11.06 -20.85 -9.17
CA GLY A 59 -10.31 -21.57 -10.21
C GLY A 59 -9.61 -22.86 -9.76
N ILE A 60 -9.74 -23.27 -8.50
CA ILE A 60 -9.26 -24.58 -8.03
C ILE A 60 -10.31 -25.66 -8.27
N LYS A 61 -9.91 -26.79 -8.86
CA LYS A 61 -10.73 -28.01 -8.98
C LYS A 61 -10.55 -28.90 -7.75
N GLU A 62 -11.53 -29.76 -7.46
CA GLU A 62 -11.57 -30.63 -6.26
C GLU A 62 -10.35 -31.56 -6.10
N GLU A 63 -9.62 -31.85 -7.19
CA GLU A 63 -8.53 -32.84 -7.23
C GLU A 63 -7.12 -32.29 -6.93
N VAL A 64 -6.99 -30.99 -6.66
CA VAL A 64 -5.67 -30.35 -6.46
C VAL A 64 -5.16 -30.63 -5.04
N MET A 65 -3.92 -31.13 -4.94
CA MET A 65 -3.26 -31.39 -3.65
C MET A 65 -2.96 -30.09 -2.90
N ALA A 66 -2.98 -30.14 -1.56
CA ALA A 66 -2.73 -28.99 -0.69
C ALA A 66 -1.48 -28.16 -1.08
N ASP A 67 -0.39 -28.84 -1.41
CA ASP A 67 0.90 -28.22 -1.75
C ASP A 67 0.88 -27.53 -3.13
N GLU A 68 0.07 -28.03 -4.07
CA GLU A 68 -0.10 -27.43 -5.40
C GLU A 68 -0.94 -26.15 -5.35
N VAL A 69 -1.77 -25.99 -4.32
CA VAL A 69 -2.65 -24.83 -4.17
C VAL A 69 -1.86 -23.57 -3.84
N LYS A 70 -0.83 -23.68 -2.97
CA LYS A 70 0.05 -22.53 -2.69
C LYS A 70 0.73 -22.08 -3.99
N ASN A 71 1.23 -23.01 -4.82
CA ASN A 71 1.82 -22.69 -6.12
C ASN A 71 0.83 -22.04 -7.08
N TYR A 72 -0.41 -22.55 -7.15
CA TYR A 72 -1.47 -21.94 -7.97
C TYR A 72 -1.77 -20.50 -7.54
N LEU A 73 -1.89 -20.27 -6.23
CA LEU A 73 -2.11 -18.93 -5.68
C LEU A 73 -0.94 -18.01 -5.99
N HIS A 74 0.30 -18.49 -5.86
CA HIS A 74 1.49 -17.71 -6.20
C HIS A 74 1.45 -17.26 -7.67
N ASN A 75 1.17 -18.17 -8.60
CA ASN A 75 1.08 -17.84 -10.02
C ASN A 75 -0.04 -16.83 -10.31
N SER A 76 -1.23 -17.03 -9.72
CA SER A 76 -2.37 -16.12 -9.87
C SER A 76 -2.06 -14.70 -9.36
N LEU A 77 -1.37 -14.59 -8.22
CA LEU A 77 -0.97 -13.30 -7.66
C LEU A 77 0.14 -12.62 -8.48
N ASP A 78 1.05 -13.39 -9.07
CA ASP A 78 2.10 -12.85 -9.94
C ASP A 78 1.53 -12.34 -11.27
N ASP A 79 0.54 -13.04 -11.84
CA ASP A 79 -0.20 -12.56 -13.02
C ASP A 79 -0.95 -11.25 -12.71
N LEU A 80 -1.58 -11.16 -11.53
CA LEU A 80 -2.34 -9.98 -11.12
C LEU A 80 -1.47 -8.76 -10.84
N ARG A 81 -0.21 -8.94 -10.45
CA ARG A 81 0.75 -7.84 -10.21
C ARG A 81 0.86 -6.89 -11.41
N GLY A 82 0.77 -7.42 -12.62
CA GLY A 82 0.90 -6.64 -13.86
C GLY A 82 -0.35 -5.83 -14.22
N THR A 83 -1.49 -6.09 -13.56
CA THR A 83 -2.78 -5.47 -13.87
C THR A 83 -2.95 -4.12 -13.17
N GLU A 84 -3.81 -3.26 -13.71
CA GLU A 84 -4.13 -1.97 -13.09
C GLU A 84 -4.75 -2.12 -11.70
N GLY A 85 -5.57 -3.17 -11.52
CA GLY A 85 -6.22 -3.50 -10.26
C GLY A 85 -5.26 -4.08 -9.24
N GLY A 86 -4.39 -5.02 -9.63
CA GLY A 86 -3.51 -5.79 -8.74
C GLY A 86 -2.20 -5.10 -8.34
N PHE A 87 -2.01 -3.83 -8.68
CA PHE A 87 -0.75 -3.10 -8.42
C PHE A 87 -0.29 -3.13 -6.96
N ALA A 88 -1.22 -3.22 -6.00
CA ALA A 88 -0.91 -3.18 -4.58
C ALA A 88 -0.53 -4.54 -3.97
N ILE A 89 -0.75 -5.65 -4.68
CA ILE A 89 -0.52 -7.00 -4.14
C ILE A 89 0.92 -7.17 -3.63
N VAL A 90 1.89 -6.63 -4.39
CA VAL A 90 3.33 -6.72 -4.09
C VAL A 90 3.73 -6.17 -2.72
N TYR A 91 2.94 -5.26 -2.13
CA TYR A 91 3.29 -4.69 -0.83
C TYR A 91 2.90 -5.60 0.33
N PHE A 92 1.94 -6.51 0.14
CA PHE A 92 1.39 -7.34 1.22
C PHE A 92 2.03 -8.73 1.32
N LEU A 93 2.66 -9.20 0.23
CA LEU A 93 3.20 -10.55 0.14
C LEU A 93 4.59 -10.66 0.79
N SER A 94 4.76 -11.71 1.59
CA SER A 94 5.99 -12.00 2.35
C SER A 94 7.20 -12.19 1.45
N TRP A 95 7.05 -12.91 0.33
CA TRP A 95 8.13 -13.22 -0.60
C TRP A 95 8.57 -12.04 -1.46
N PHE A 96 7.80 -10.93 -1.45
CA PHE A 96 8.20 -9.66 -2.06
C PHE A 96 8.79 -8.68 -1.05
N SER A 97 8.83 -9.01 0.25
CA SER A 97 9.31 -8.09 1.29
C SER A 97 10.80 -7.76 1.18
N GLU A 98 11.60 -8.61 0.54
CA GLU A 98 13.04 -8.37 0.32
C GLU A 98 13.32 -7.56 -0.96
N GLU A 99 12.36 -7.49 -1.89
CA GLU A 99 12.47 -6.68 -3.09
C GLU A 99 12.18 -5.21 -2.76
N LYS A 100 12.88 -4.28 -3.43
CA LYS A 100 12.54 -2.86 -3.31
C LYS A 100 11.14 -2.65 -3.90
N PRO A 101 10.14 -2.24 -3.10
CA PRO A 101 8.78 -2.17 -3.59
C PRO A 101 8.69 -1.11 -4.70
N PRO A 102 7.85 -1.34 -5.73
CA PRO A 102 7.71 -0.37 -6.81
C PRO A 102 7.23 0.98 -6.23
N PRO A 103 7.68 2.12 -6.80
CA PRO A 103 7.11 3.40 -6.41
C PRO A 103 5.65 3.45 -6.84
N LEU A 104 4.78 4.03 -5.99
CA LEU A 104 3.43 4.39 -6.39
C LEU A 104 3.52 5.39 -7.55
N LYS A 105 3.28 4.92 -8.79
CA LYS A 105 3.33 5.77 -9.98
C LYS A 105 2.04 6.57 -10.08
N LEU A 106 2.17 7.89 -10.20
CA LEU A 106 1.11 8.80 -10.59
C LEU A 106 1.02 8.77 -12.12
N GLU A 107 -0.09 8.37 -12.71
CA GLU A 107 -0.28 8.46 -14.18
C GLU A 107 -0.56 9.89 -14.67
N ASN A 108 -0.40 10.89 -13.81
CA ASN A 108 -0.36 12.30 -14.20
C ASN A 108 1.08 12.80 -14.24
N SER A 109 1.86 12.24 -15.16
CA SER A 109 2.97 12.99 -15.75
C SER A 109 2.53 13.47 -17.12
N SER A 110 1.92 14.65 -17.17
CA SER A 110 2.00 15.45 -18.41
C SER A 110 3.49 15.59 -18.75
N PRO A 111 3.88 15.51 -20.04
CA PRO A 111 5.26 15.63 -20.43
C PRO A 111 5.80 17.00 -19.97
N GLN A 112 6.94 16.97 -19.26
CA GLN A 112 7.83 18.12 -19.04
C GLN A 112 7.13 19.47 -18.82
N GLN A 113 6.75 19.78 -17.59
CA GLN A 113 7.17 21.07 -17.08
C GLN A 113 8.40 20.82 -16.22
N GLU A 114 9.55 21.16 -16.79
CA GLU A 114 10.77 21.43 -16.05
C GLU A 114 10.38 22.07 -14.72
N ARG A 115 10.59 21.33 -13.61
CA ARG A 115 10.60 21.94 -12.30
C ARG A 115 11.71 22.98 -12.36
N LYS A 116 11.36 24.24 -12.63
CA LYS A 116 12.23 25.37 -12.37
C LYS A 116 12.64 25.22 -10.92
N SER A 117 13.90 24.84 -10.73
CA SER A 117 14.57 24.87 -9.45
C SER A 117 14.36 26.26 -8.86
N PHE A 118 13.51 26.36 -7.84
CA PHE A 118 13.40 27.57 -7.03
C PHE A 118 14.63 27.75 -6.11
N PHE A 119 15.65 26.90 -6.25
CA PHE A 119 16.93 26.96 -5.52
C PHE A 119 18.12 27.03 -6.49
N GLY A 120 18.01 27.86 -7.52
CA GLY A 120 19.07 27.98 -8.52
C GLY A 120 19.02 29.25 -9.35
N LYS A 121 18.99 30.43 -8.72
CA LYS A 121 19.52 31.64 -9.36
C LYS A 121 20.36 32.43 -8.35
N ASN A 122 21.61 32.63 -8.74
CA ASN A 122 22.61 33.45 -8.08
C ASN A 122 22.02 34.81 -7.68
N ILE A 123 21.99 35.10 -6.38
CA ILE A 123 21.82 36.47 -5.89
C ILE A 123 23.19 36.89 -5.34
N SER A 124 23.96 37.54 -6.20
CA SER A 124 24.99 38.44 -5.72
C SER A 124 24.32 39.73 -5.24
N SER A 125 24.78 40.20 -4.08
CA SER A 125 24.63 41.53 -3.49
C SER A 125 23.23 42.01 -3.07
N GLY A 126 23.06 42.21 -1.76
CA GLY A 126 22.01 43.09 -1.22
C GLY A 126 21.55 42.71 0.18
N LYS A 127 22.00 43.46 1.18
CA LYS A 127 21.58 43.39 2.59
C LYS A 127 20.05 43.44 2.76
N THR A 128 19.58 42.66 3.74
CA THR A 128 18.34 42.80 4.53
C THR A 128 16.97 42.66 3.86
N LYS A 129 16.27 41.57 4.15
CA LYS A 129 15.15 41.51 5.12
C LYS A 129 14.64 40.06 5.19
N SER A 130 14.81 39.43 6.34
CA SER A 130 14.00 38.26 6.72
C SER A 130 12.57 38.76 6.80
N SER A 131 11.76 38.51 5.78
CA SER A 131 10.33 38.84 5.82
C SER A 131 9.64 37.85 6.76
N ASP A 132 9.06 38.36 7.84
CA ASP A 132 8.13 37.60 8.68
C ASP A 132 6.99 37.10 7.79
N LEU A 133 6.97 35.79 7.54
CA LEU A 133 5.90 35.18 6.77
C LEU A 133 4.59 35.42 7.53
N SER A 134 3.63 36.08 6.87
CA SER A 134 2.28 36.19 7.42
C SER A 134 1.72 34.78 7.65
N ASN A 135 0.95 34.57 8.73
CA ASN A 135 0.28 33.30 9.02
C ASN A 135 -0.49 32.75 7.81
N LEU A 136 -1.09 33.62 6.98
CA LEU A 136 -1.80 33.22 5.77
C LEU A 136 -0.87 32.71 4.66
N GLN A 137 0.34 33.27 4.53
CA GLN A 137 1.35 32.79 3.58
C GLN A 137 1.92 31.43 4.01
N ILE A 138 2.09 31.22 5.32
CA ILE A 138 2.45 29.93 5.89
C ILE A 138 1.36 28.91 5.54
N VAL A 139 0.10 29.17 5.91
CA VAL A 139 -1.02 28.25 5.62
C VAL A 139 -1.13 27.92 4.14
N LYS A 140 -1.04 28.91 3.24
CA LYS A 140 -1.05 28.69 1.79
C LYS A 140 0.09 27.78 1.34
N LYS A 141 1.32 28.07 1.78
CA LYS A 141 2.51 27.29 1.45
C LYS A 141 2.39 25.84 1.93
N TRP A 142 1.88 25.62 3.14
CA TRP A 142 1.64 24.28 3.67
C TRP A 142 0.54 23.54 2.90
N GLY A 143 -0.55 24.23 2.55
CA GLY A 143 -1.60 23.67 1.69
C GLY A 143 -1.05 23.24 0.33
N ASP A 144 -0.29 24.10 -0.34
CA ASP A 144 0.32 23.80 -1.64
C ASP A 144 1.35 22.66 -1.56
N GLN A 145 2.06 22.53 -0.44
CA GLN A 145 2.99 21.42 -0.20
C GLN A 145 2.31 20.08 0.09
N LEU A 146 1.11 20.11 0.71
CA LEU A 146 0.37 18.90 1.07
C LEU A 146 -0.54 18.38 -0.06
N ARG A 147 -1.01 19.25 -0.96
CA ARG A 147 -1.88 18.88 -2.09
C ARG A 147 -1.43 17.64 -2.85
N PRO A 148 -0.15 17.51 -3.28
CA PRO A 148 0.28 16.32 -4.02
C PRO A 148 0.13 15.01 -3.24
N TYR A 149 0.22 15.06 -1.91
CA TYR A 149 0.01 13.89 -1.06
C TYR A 149 -1.46 13.52 -0.93
N LEU A 150 -2.32 14.54 -0.76
CA LEU A 150 -3.77 14.34 -0.69
C LEU A 150 -4.31 13.82 -2.03
N ASP A 151 -3.82 14.35 -3.15
CA ASP A 151 -4.20 13.89 -4.48
C ASP A 151 -3.78 12.43 -4.70
N LEU A 152 -2.57 12.07 -4.27
CA LEU A 152 -2.05 10.70 -4.35
C LEU A 152 -2.87 9.74 -3.47
N GLU A 153 -3.17 10.13 -2.24
CA GLU A 153 -4.00 9.37 -1.32
C GLU A 153 -5.39 9.11 -1.92
N GLN A 154 -6.07 10.16 -2.39
CA GLN A 154 -7.39 10.03 -2.99
C GLN A 154 -7.38 9.13 -4.22
N GLN A 155 -6.40 9.29 -5.12
CA GLN A 155 -6.28 8.44 -6.31
C GLN A 155 -5.99 6.98 -5.95
N THR A 156 -5.12 6.74 -4.97
CA THR A 156 -4.74 5.37 -4.57
C THR A 156 -5.90 4.69 -3.86
N ILE A 157 -6.58 5.38 -2.93
CA ILE A 157 -7.77 4.86 -2.26
C ILE A 157 -8.88 4.57 -3.28
N ALA A 158 -9.09 5.45 -4.25
CA ALA A 158 -10.09 5.23 -5.29
C ALA A 158 -9.80 3.98 -6.13
N ARG A 159 -8.52 3.67 -6.37
CA ARG A 159 -8.09 2.45 -7.07
C ARG A 159 -8.18 1.18 -6.22
N LEU A 160 -7.97 1.29 -4.91
CA LEU A 160 -8.03 0.16 -3.98
C LEU A 160 -9.47 -0.24 -3.62
N ARG A 161 -10.41 0.70 -3.67
CA ARG A 161 -11.81 0.43 -3.36
C ARG A 161 -12.46 -0.42 -4.45
N GLY A 162 -13.30 -1.35 -4.02
CA GLY A 162 -14.12 -2.15 -4.91
C GLY A 162 -15.46 -2.49 -4.27
N LYS A 163 -15.99 -3.67 -4.60
CA LYS A 163 -17.28 -4.14 -4.11
C LYS A 163 -17.18 -4.59 -2.65
N TYR A 164 -16.07 -5.22 -2.28
CA TYR A 164 -15.82 -5.75 -0.94
C TYR A 164 -14.89 -4.84 -0.14
N THR A 165 -13.90 -4.20 -0.77
CA THR A 165 -12.99 -3.27 -0.09
C THR A 165 -13.69 -1.95 0.23
N SER A 166 -13.96 -1.74 1.52
CA SER A 166 -14.56 -0.51 2.02
C SER A 166 -13.59 0.68 1.95
N HIS A 167 -14.08 1.88 2.26
CA HIS A 167 -13.19 3.05 2.34
C HIS A 167 -12.16 2.92 3.47
N GLU A 168 -12.56 2.37 4.61
CA GLU A 168 -11.68 2.15 5.76
C GLU A 168 -10.60 1.12 5.43
N ASP A 169 -10.97 0.03 4.75
CA ASP A 169 -10.02 -0.98 4.28
C ASP A 169 -9.02 -0.35 3.30
N ALA A 170 -9.49 0.42 2.33
CA ALA A 170 -8.63 1.09 1.36
C ALA A 170 -7.68 2.12 2.01
N GLN A 171 -8.13 2.85 3.03
CA GLN A 171 -7.28 3.74 3.83
C GLN A 171 -6.21 2.97 4.60
N TRP A 172 -6.58 1.83 5.19
CA TRP A 172 -5.65 0.96 5.89
C TRP A 172 -4.58 0.42 4.93
N LEU A 173 -5.00 -0.13 3.78
CA LEU A 173 -4.11 -0.65 2.73
C LEU A 173 -3.16 0.45 2.24
N PHE A 174 -3.68 1.65 1.98
CA PHE A 174 -2.86 2.80 1.59
C PHE A 174 -1.80 3.16 2.65
N SER A 175 -2.20 3.24 3.92
CA SER A 175 -1.32 3.56 5.03
C SER A 175 -0.19 2.54 5.18
N TYR A 176 -0.52 1.25 5.01
CA TYR A 176 0.44 0.16 5.02
C TYR A 176 1.45 0.28 3.86
N ILE A 177 0.97 0.52 2.64
CA ILE A 177 1.81 0.73 1.45
C ILE A 177 2.75 1.94 1.65
N LEU A 178 2.23 3.05 2.18
CA LEU A 178 3.05 4.23 2.48
C LEU A 178 4.15 3.91 3.49
N ASN A 179 3.86 3.12 4.51
CA ASN A 179 4.85 2.73 5.51
C ASN A 179 5.96 1.86 4.89
N LYS A 180 5.61 0.93 3.99
CA LYS A 180 6.58 0.08 3.28
C LYS A 180 7.42 0.84 2.25
N THR A 181 6.84 1.84 1.58
CA THR A 181 7.53 2.65 0.55
C THR A 181 8.39 3.77 1.14
N ARG A 182 8.04 4.27 2.33
CA ARG A 182 8.89 5.16 3.10
C ARG A 182 10.10 4.35 3.60
N GLN A 183 11.17 4.32 2.82
CA GLN A 183 12.49 4.13 3.38
C GLN A 183 12.59 5.09 4.57
N GLN A 184 12.82 4.58 5.78
CA GLN A 184 13.09 5.43 6.94
C GLN A 184 14.21 6.39 6.51
N ALA A 185 13.84 7.64 6.22
CA ALA A 185 14.83 8.63 5.86
C ALA A 185 15.77 8.70 7.07
N PRO A 186 17.10 8.52 6.89
CA PRO A 186 18.02 8.62 8.01
C PRO A 186 17.74 9.94 8.72
N ALA A 187 17.59 9.89 10.05
CA ALA A 187 17.24 11.05 10.85
C ALA A 187 18.08 12.25 10.42
N LYS A 188 17.42 13.35 10.05
CA LYS A 188 18.14 14.52 9.55
C LYS A 188 19.05 15.03 10.67
N LYS A 189 20.25 15.53 10.34
CA LYS A 189 21.26 15.95 11.32
C LYS A 189 20.71 16.89 12.42
N TRP A 190 19.69 17.70 12.13
CA TRP A 190 19.04 18.57 13.12
C TRP A 190 18.19 17.82 14.18
N GLU A 191 17.58 16.68 13.84
CA GLU A 191 16.88 15.81 14.81
C GLU A 191 17.86 15.11 15.75
N GLN A 192 19.06 14.77 15.27
CA GLN A 192 20.12 14.18 16.10
C GLN A 192 20.69 15.18 17.12
N VAL A 193 20.76 16.47 16.77
CA VAL A 193 21.23 17.52 17.69
C VAL A 193 20.23 17.74 18.83
N SER A 194 18.92 17.68 18.56
CA SER A 194 17.88 17.77 19.59
C SER A 194 17.97 16.63 20.61
N ARG A 195 18.15 15.39 20.15
CA ARG A 195 18.26 14.21 21.02
C ARG A 195 19.51 14.20 21.90
N LYS A 196 20.62 14.81 21.43
CA LYS A 196 21.84 14.98 22.24
C LYS A 196 21.71 16.05 23.33
N LYS A 197 20.76 16.98 23.21
CA LYS A 197 20.60 18.10 24.15
C LYS A 197 19.71 17.77 25.36
N HIS A 198 19.01 16.63 25.31
CA HIS A 198 18.10 16.14 26.36
C HIS A 198 18.68 14.98 27.18
N ARG A 199 20.00 14.78 27.14
CA ARG A 199 20.72 13.82 27.99
C ARG A 199 21.63 14.57 28.93
#